data_AF-T1L1S5-F1
#
_entry.id   AF-T1L1S5-F1
#
_cell.length_a   1.000
_cell.length_b   1.000
_cell.length_c   1.000
_cell.angle_alpha   90.00
_cell.angle_beta   90.00
_cell.angle_gamma   90.00
#
_symmetry.space_group_name_H-M   'P 1'
#
loop_
_entity.id
_entity.type
_entity.pdbx_description
1 polymer ?
#
loop_
_entity_poly.entity_id
_entity_poly.type
_entity_poly.pdbx_seq_one_letter_code
_entity_poly.pdbx_strand_id
1 'polypeptide(L)'
;MHNLCQPDILMKLVTLVTSDPPDDADERNRYKYANMAYEVLSSEKSQICETFANHPDLVSNLYEKLQSAEPLNPLLASLICKVIFSLLQNVSKVSDDIHSRRGDFVSSLVANVGTSAVMDLLFKSISCSASPEISSAYLNFYYKQGLVEKLIALFKADVDPAAQSNAAQLLCDILVIRCSREHQTCNLENAGPNSLLDDIESTDTITNLLTNMFETRTESCLVNGIQVIQALLEYRRYRTNLPFISHVCCQRNSVTRFDDTDIERLTKSVQQVHAAIVPRLEDFHSLLTNPPEKSSVVHLIRTLLSSNNPTINRKLTTLKTLPVLMDLFFAYPYNNFLHTQVEQSINCILDNPKSTSPVTSPTEIEEKGMVKTEKLILSSSTDTQDNSYTR
;
A
#
# COMPACT_ATOMS: atom_id res chain seq x y z
N MET A 1 -27.42 -34.64 -12.41
CA MET A 1 -27.09 -33.44 -11.60
C MET A 1 -26.92 -33.78 -10.13
N HIS A 2 -27.84 -34.53 -9.48
CA HIS A 2 -27.75 -34.84 -8.05
C HIS A 2 -26.46 -35.59 -7.62
N ASN A 3 -25.92 -36.47 -8.48
CA ASN A 3 -24.69 -37.22 -8.20
C ASN A 3 -23.43 -36.34 -8.19
N LEU A 4 -23.39 -35.22 -8.94
CA LEU A 4 -22.21 -34.36 -9.02
C LEU A 4 -21.96 -33.57 -7.72
N CYS A 5 -22.95 -33.52 -6.82
CA CYS A 5 -22.85 -32.83 -5.53
C CYS A 5 -22.43 -33.77 -4.39
N GLN A 6 -22.12 -35.04 -4.68
CA GLN A 6 -21.61 -35.95 -3.64
C GLN A 6 -20.18 -35.56 -3.26
N PRO A 7 -19.82 -35.58 -1.96
CA PRO A 7 -18.50 -35.18 -1.48
C PRO A 7 -17.37 -35.99 -2.12
N ASP A 8 -17.55 -37.29 -2.33
CA ASP A 8 -16.56 -38.16 -2.99
C ASP A 8 -16.29 -37.75 -4.44
N ILE A 9 -17.32 -37.27 -5.15
CA ILE A 9 -17.19 -36.83 -6.54
C ILE A 9 -16.56 -35.44 -6.59
N LEU A 10 -16.95 -34.53 -5.71
CA LEU A 10 -16.32 -33.22 -5.58
C LEU A 10 -14.84 -33.34 -5.18
N MET A 11 -14.49 -34.30 -4.32
CA MET A 11 -13.10 -34.57 -3.96
C MET A 11 -12.28 -34.98 -5.17
N LYS A 12 -12.81 -35.87 -6.02
CA LYS A 12 -12.15 -36.24 -7.28
C LYS A 12 -11.98 -35.04 -8.23
N LEU A 13 -12.98 -34.16 -8.32
CA LEU A 13 -12.88 -32.94 -9.12
C LEU A 13 -11.81 -31.99 -8.57
N VAL A 14 -11.72 -31.82 -7.25
CA VAL A 14 -10.66 -31.05 -6.59
C VAL A 14 -9.29 -31.67 -6.88
N THR A 15 -9.15 -33.00 -6.81
CA THR A 15 -7.90 -33.70 -7.16
C THR A 15 -7.49 -33.43 -8.61
N LEU A 16 -8.43 -33.39 -9.55
CA LEU A 16 -8.15 -33.09 -10.96
C LEU A 16 -7.64 -31.66 -11.20
N VAL A 17 -7.96 -30.72 -10.30
CA VAL A 17 -7.51 -29.32 -10.40
C VAL A 17 -6.22 -29.08 -9.60
N THR A 18 -5.90 -29.95 -8.65
CA THR A 18 -4.73 -29.82 -7.75
C THR A 18 -3.56 -30.73 -8.12
N SER A 19 -3.80 -31.81 -8.89
CA SER A 19 -2.74 -32.74 -9.30
C SER A 19 -2.22 -32.41 -10.68
N ASP A 20 -0.90 -32.47 -10.85
CA ASP A 20 -0.28 -32.35 -12.16
C ASP A 20 -0.72 -33.53 -13.04
N PRO A 21 -1.17 -33.27 -14.28
CA PRO A 21 -1.57 -34.34 -15.20
C PRO A 21 -0.34 -35.17 -15.57
N PRO A 22 -0.51 -36.48 -15.83
CA PRO A 22 0.62 -37.35 -16.08
C PRO A 22 1.38 -36.98 -17.37
N ASP A 23 2.71 -37.13 -17.34
CA ASP A 23 3.61 -36.68 -18.41
C ASP A 23 3.40 -37.42 -19.75
N ASP A 24 2.76 -38.59 -19.73
CA ASP A 24 2.42 -39.38 -20.91
C ASP A 24 1.14 -38.91 -21.61
N ALA A 25 0.39 -37.97 -21.02
CA ALA A 25 -0.83 -37.44 -21.61
C ALA A 25 -0.55 -36.54 -22.82
N ASP A 26 -1.32 -36.74 -23.90
CA ASP A 26 -1.32 -35.89 -25.10
C ASP A 26 -1.41 -34.41 -24.73
N GLU A 27 -0.45 -33.59 -25.18
CA GLU A 27 -0.32 -32.17 -24.85
C GLU A 27 -1.61 -31.38 -25.11
N ARG A 28 -2.39 -31.78 -26.13
CA ARG A 28 -3.68 -31.15 -26.48
C ARG A 28 -4.80 -31.43 -25.46
N ASN A 29 -4.71 -32.54 -24.75
CA ASN A 29 -5.74 -32.99 -23.80
C ASN A 29 -5.27 -33.00 -22.34
N ARG A 30 -3.98 -32.70 -22.10
CA ARG A 30 -3.31 -32.77 -20.79
C ARG A 30 -4.08 -32.05 -19.68
N TYR A 31 -4.70 -30.91 -19.96
CA TYR A 31 -5.48 -30.12 -18.98
C TYR A 31 -6.99 -30.14 -19.20
N LYS A 32 -7.49 -30.97 -20.12
CA LYS A 32 -8.92 -31.02 -20.45
C LYS A 32 -9.79 -31.35 -19.23
N TYR A 33 -9.37 -32.33 -18.43
CA TYR A 33 -10.10 -32.74 -17.24
C TYR A 33 -10.03 -31.72 -16.11
N ALA A 34 -8.88 -31.06 -15.92
CA ALA A 34 -8.74 -29.96 -14.96
C ALA A 34 -9.66 -28.80 -15.32
N ASN A 35 -9.74 -28.41 -16.59
CA ASN A 35 -10.65 -27.36 -17.06
C ASN A 35 -12.13 -27.75 -16.88
N MET A 36 -12.50 -29.00 -17.21
CA MET A 36 -13.87 -29.48 -16.99
C MET A 36 -14.23 -29.53 -15.50
N ALA A 37 -13.30 -29.95 -14.65
CA ALA A 37 -13.51 -29.98 -13.21
C ALA A 37 -13.68 -28.57 -12.66
N TYR A 38 -12.83 -27.63 -13.07
CA TYR A 38 -12.96 -26.20 -12.75
C TYR A 38 -14.36 -25.67 -13.08
N GLU A 39 -14.85 -25.86 -14.31
CA GLU A 39 -16.17 -25.38 -14.74
C GLU A 39 -17.32 -25.90 -13.85
N VAL A 40 -17.22 -27.14 -13.38
CA VAL A 40 -18.22 -27.71 -12.45
C VAL A 40 -18.08 -27.10 -11.07
N LEU A 41 -16.85 -26.98 -10.56
CA LEU A 41 -16.56 -26.45 -9.22
C LEU A 41 -16.91 -24.96 -9.10
N SER A 42 -16.77 -24.18 -10.17
CA SER A 42 -17.12 -22.76 -10.24
C SER A 42 -18.54 -22.49 -10.75
N SER A 43 -19.40 -23.51 -10.86
CA SER A 43 -20.74 -23.36 -11.47
C SER A 43 -21.79 -22.62 -10.62
N GLU A 44 -21.40 -22.03 -9.49
CA GLU A 44 -22.25 -21.27 -8.55
C GLU A 44 -23.52 -21.98 -8.07
N LYS A 45 -23.63 -23.30 -8.27
CA LYS A 45 -24.79 -24.08 -7.84
C LYS A 45 -24.81 -24.21 -6.32
N SER A 46 -25.93 -23.84 -5.70
CA SER A 46 -26.13 -23.87 -4.25
C SER A 46 -25.76 -25.21 -3.61
N GLN A 47 -26.12 -26.34 -4.23
CA GLN A 47 -25.79 -27.68 -3.71
C GLN A 47 -24.28 -27.95 -3.66
N ILE A 48 -23.50 -27.46 -4.63
CA ILE A 48 -22.04 -27.61 -4.64
C ILE A 48 -21.44 -26.75 -3.53
N CYS A 49 -21.87 -25.48 -3.47
CA CYS A 49 -21.51 -24.53 -2.42
C CYS A 49 -21.80 -25.06 -1.00
N GLU A 50 -22.98 -25.63 -0.77
CA GLU A 50 -23.37 -26.25 0.50
C GLU A 50 -22.50 -27.47 0.83
N THR A 51 -22.12 -28.27 -0.16
CA THR A 51 -21.25 -29.42 0.07
C THR A 51 -19.84 -28.97 0.47
N PHE A 52 -19.29 -27.94 -0.19
CA PHE A 52 -18.02 -27.32 0.24
C PHE A 52 -18.10 -26.72 1.65
N ALA A 53 -19.22 -26.08 2.01
CA ALA A 53 -19.43 -25.53 3.35
C ALA A 53 -19.46 -26.58 4.46
N ASN A 54 -19.93 -27.79 4.16
CA ASN A 54 -20.09 -28.86 5.13
C ASN A 54 -18.89 -29.83 5.18
N HIS A 55 -17.99 -29.77 4.19
CA HIS A 55 -16.83 -30.66 4.07
C HIS A 55 -15.52 -29.85 3.99
N PRO A 56 -14.91 -29.51 5.13
CA PRO A 56 -13.70 -28.68 5.18
C PRO A 56 -12.49 -29.34 4.48
N ASP A 57 -12.47 -30.67 4.35
CA ASP A 57 -11.40 -31.41 3.68
C ASP A 57 -11.25 -31.06 2.18
N LEU A 58 -12.37 -30.76 1.51
CA LEU A 58 -12.36 -30.34 0.10
C LEU A 58 -11.64 -29.01 -0.07
N VAL A 59 -11.90 -28.10 0.87
CA VAL A 59 -11.28 -26.79 0.95
C VAL A 59 -9.81 -26.93 1.35
N SER A 60 -9.48 -27.87 2.25
CA SER A 60 -8.09 -28.18 2.63
C SER A 60 -7.21 -28.52 1.45
N ASN A 61 -7.66 -29.42 0.59
CA ASN A 61 -6.84 -29.92 -0.51
C ASN A 61 -6.52 -28.81 -1.54
N LEU A 62 -7.49 -27.92 -1.83
CA LEU A 62 -7.25 -26.74 -2.67
C LEU A 62 -6.16 -25.83 -2.10
N TYR A 63 -6.11 -25.69 -0.78
CA TYR A 63 -5.12 -24.84 -0.09
C TYR A 63 -3.75 -25.49 0.08
N GLU A 64 -3.70 -26.79 0.39
CA GLU A 64 -2.43 -27.51 0.54
C GLU A 64 -1.59 -27.42 -0.73
N LYS A 65 -2.22 -27.51 -1.91
CA LYS A 65 -1.50 -27.31 -3.17
C LYS A 65 -1.00 -25.87 -3.32
N LEU A 66 -1.81 -24.87 -2.96
CA LEU A 66 -1.41 -23.45 -2.97
C LEU A 66 -0.27 -23.15 -1.98
N GLN A 67 -0.15 -23.91 -0.89
CA GLN A 67 0.92 -23.82 0.09
C GLN A 67 2.19 -24.60 -0.29
N SER A 68 2.14 -25.43 -1.34
CA SER A 68 3.29 -26.25 -1.72
C SER A 68 4.50 -25.37 -2.07
N ALA A 69 5.68 -25.76 -1.60
CA ALA A 69 6.94 -25.05 -1.84
C ALA A 69 7.47 -25.23 -3.27
N GLU A 70 6.87 -26.12 -4.05
CA GLU A 70 7.19 -26.31 -5.46
C GLU A 70 6.56 -25.19 -6.29
N PRO A 71 7.24 -24.73 -7.37
CA PRO A 71 6.67 -23.74 -8.26
C PRO A 71 5.36 -24.27 -8.85
N LEU A 72 4.26 -23.64 -8.43
CA LEU A 72 2.92 -23.98 -8.90
C LEU A 72 2.87 -23.88 -10.43
N ASN A 73 2.32 -24.91 -11.06
CA ASN A 73 1.98 -24.85 -12.48
C ASN A 73 1.04 -23.65 -12.72
N PRO A 74 1.43 -22.64 -13.52
CA PRO A 74 0.66 -21.39 -13.65
C PRO A 74 -0.79 -21.60 -14.08
N LEU A 75 -1.05 -22.64 -14.89
CA LEU A 75 -2.41 -22.96 -15.33
C LEU A 75 -3.24 -23.54 -14.18
N LEU A 76 -2.72 -24.54 -13.46
CA LEU A 76 -3.41 -25.13 -12.32
C LEU A 76 -3.61 -24.11 -11.20
N ALA A 77 -2.61 -23.27 -10.93
CA ALA A 77 -2.73 -22.15 -10.00
C ALA A 77 -3.90 -21.24 -10.38
N SER A 78 -4.05 -20.90 -11.67
CA SER A 78 -5.19 -20.11 -12.16
C SER A 78 -6.52 -20.81 -11.89
N LEU A 79 -6.63 -22.11 -12.14
CA LEU A 79 -7.87 -22.87 -11.90
C LEU A 79 -8.19 -22.94 -10.40
N ILE A 80 -7.22 -23.31 -9.56
CA ILE A 80 -7.37 -23.36 -8.10
C ILE A 80 -7.81 -22.00 -7.55
N CYS A 81 -7.12 -20.93 -7.94
CA CYS A 81 -7.44 -19.56 -7.53
C CYS A 81 -8.86 -19.16 -7.93
N LYS A 82 -9.32 -19.52 -9.13
CA LYS A 82 -10.69 -19.21 -9.56
C LYS A 82 -11.74 -20.02 -8.79
N VAL A 83 -11.48 -21.30 -8.47
CA VAL A 83 -12.38 -22.09 -7.61
C VAL A 83 -12.48 -21.47 -6.22
N ILE A 84 -11.33 -21.16 -5.59
CA ILE A 84 -11.30 -20.52 -4.27
C ILE A 84 -12.09 -19.21 -4.31
N PHE A 85 -11.85 -18.36 -5.31
CA PHE A 85 -12.58 -17.10 -5.45
C PHE A 85 -14.09 -17.28 -5.58
N SER A 86 -14.54 -18.24 -6.40
CA SER A 86 -15.95 -18.58 -6.54
C SER A 86 -16.58 -19.03 -5.21
N LEU A 87 -15.84 -19.80 -4.41
CA LEU A 87 -16.29 -20.24 -3.08
C LEU A 87 -16.38 -19.06 -2.09
N LEU A 88 -15.39 -18.15 -2.12
CA LEU A 88 -15.39 -16.94 -1.29
C LEU A 88 -16.60 -16.04 -1.59
N GLN A 89 -17.03 -15.94 -2.84
CA GLN A 89 -18.19 -15.11 -3.19
C GLN A 89 -19.52 -15.69 -2.74
N ASN A 90 -19.67 -17.01 -2.84
CA ASN A 90 -20.97 -17.66 -2.78
C ASN A 90 -21.23 -18.42 -1.47
N VAL A 91 -20.21 -18.57 -0.61
CA VAL A 91 -20.30 -19.47 0.54
C VAL A 91 -19.78 -18.80 1.82
N SER A 92 -20.67 -18.11 2.54
CA SER A 92 -20.33 -17.43 3.80
C SER A 92 -19.71 -18.38 4.84
N LYS A 93 -20.20 -19.62 4.93
CA LYS A 93 -19.62 -20.63 5.84
C LYS A 93 -18.19 -21.03 5.47
N VAL A 94 -17.85 -21.14 4.18
CA VAL A 94 -16.47 -21.43 3.75
C VAL A 94 -15.58 -20.24 4.03
N SER A 95 -16.11 -19.03 3.85
CA SER A 95 -15.45 -17.80 4.31
C SER A 95 -15.16 -17.92 5.81
N ASP A 96 -16.16 -18.13 6.66
CA ASP A 96 -15.99 -18.28 8.12
C ASP A 96 -14.99 -19.39 8.49
N ASP A 97 -14.98 -20.50 7.76
CA ASP A 97 -14.06 -21.62 7.94
C ASP A 97 -12.60 -21.21 7.70
N ILE A 98 -12.34 -20.52 6.59
CA ILE A 98 -11.02 -19.95 6.27
C ILE A 98 -10.61 -18.94 7.35
N HIS A 99 -11.55 -18.09 7.76
CA HIS A 99 -11.30 -17.03 8.74
C HIS A 99 -10.96 -17.58 10.13
N SER A 100 -11.61 -18.67 10.53
CA SER A 100 -11.52 -19.23 11.88
C SER A 100 -10.48 -20.34 12.03
N ARG A 101 -10.23 -21.14 10.99
CA ARG A 101 -9.33 -22.31 11.07
C ARG A 101 -7.97 -22.11 10.41
N ARG A 102 -7.79 -21.08 9.57
CA ARG A 102 -6.57 -20.91 8.77
C ARG A 102 -5.98 -19.52 8.87
N GLY A 103 -5.38 -19.24 10.03
CA GLY A 103 -4.64 -17.99 10.25
C GLY A 103 -3.41 -17.83 9.33
N ASP A 104 -2.97 -18.88 8.67
CA ASP A 104 -1.85 -18.87 7.72
C ASP A 104 -2.28 -18.60 6.27
N PHE A 105 -3.58 -18.49 5.98
CA PHE A 105 -4.09 -18.30 4.62
C PHE A 105 -3.49 -17.07 3.93
N VAL A 106 -3.50 -15.92 4.62
CA VAL A 106 -2.93 -14.67 4.08
C VAL A 106 -1.42 -14.80 3.89
N SER A 107 -0.72 -15.45 4.81
CA SER A 107 0.72 -15.69 4.69
C SER A 107 1.04 -16.54 3.46
N SER A 108 0.20 -17.53 3.17
CA SER A 108 0.36 -18.44 2.02
C SER A 108 0.15 -17.72 0.69
N LEU A 109 -0.86 -16.83 0.62
CA LEU A 109 -1.08 -15.98 -0.56
C LEU A 109 0.08 -15.00 -0.78
N VAL A 110 0.57 -14.37 0.28
CA VAL A 110 1.69 -13.42 0.20
C VAL A 110 2.98 -14.12 -0.24
N ALA A 111 3.25 -15.33 0.26
CA ALA A 111 4.42 -16.12 -0.13
C ALA A 111 4.43 -16.46 -1.64
N ASN A 112 3.24 -16.63 -2.24
CA ASN A 112 3.08 -16.99 -3.65
C ASN A 112 2.68 -15.81 -4.54
N VAL A 113 2.76 -14.56 -4.04
CA VAL A 113 2.26 -13.38 -4.75
C VAL A 113 2.98 -13.11 -6.07
N GLY A 114 4.19 -13.64 -6.26
CA GLY A 114 4.89 -13.60 -7.55
C GLY A 114 4.14 -14.29 -8.69
N THR A 115 3.24 -15.23 -8.37
CA THR A 115 2.37 -15.89 -9.35
C THR A 115 1.15 -15.01 -9.67
N SER A 116 0.97 -14.62 -10.94
CA SER A 116 -0.11 -13.70 -11.36
C SER A 116 -1.52 -14.18 -10.96
N ALA A 117 -1.77 -15.49 -10.95
CA ALA A 117 -3.05 -16.04 -10.51
C ALA A 117 -3.34 -15.78 -9.03
N VAL A 118 -2.30 -15.86 -8.19
CA VAL A 118 -2.40 -15.64 -6.73
C VAL A 118 -2.57 -14.16 -6.43
N MET A 119 -1.82 -13.30 -7.12
CA MET A 119 -2.02 -11.85 -7.07
C MET A 119 -3.45 -11.46 -7.46
N ASP A 120 -3.97 -12.00 -8.57
CA ASP A 120 -5.34 -11.74 -9.03
C ASP A 120 -6.40 -12.23 -8.03
N LEU A 121 -6.20 -13.41 -7.42
CA LEU A 121 -7.05 -13.90 -6.33
C LEU A 121 -7.05 -12.94 -5.14
N LEU A 122 -5.87 -12.52 -4.68
CA LEU A 122 -5.73 -11.63 -3.53
C LEU A 122 -6.40 -10.27 -3.82
N PHE A 123 -6.10 -9.66 -4.96
CA PHE A 123 -6.74 -8.42 -5.42
C PHE A 123 -8.27 -8.57 -5.47
N LYS A 124 -8.78 -9.60 -6.14
CA LYS A 124 -10.23 -9.81 -6.31
C LYS A 124 -10.94 -10.07 -4.99
N SER A 125 -10.30 -10.79 -4.07
CA SER A 125 -10.86 -11.07 -2.75
C SER A 125 -11.01 -9.79 -1.91
N ILE A 126 -10.03 -8.89 -1.96
CA ILE A 126 -10.08 -7.58 -1.30
C ILE A 126 -11.08 -6.63 -1.98
N SER A 127 -11.19 -6.75 -3.31
CA SER A 127 -12.09 -5.96 -4.15
C SER A 127 -13.54 -6.46 -4.14
N CYS A 128 -13.83 -7.56 -3.45
CA CYS A 128 -15.12 -8.24 -3.56
C CYS A 128 -16.28 -7.29 -3.19
N SER A 129 -17.30 -7.24 -4.06
CA SER A 129 -18.45 -6.35 -3.96
C SER A 129 -19.79 -7.08 -3.81
N ALA A 130 -19.79 -8.35 -3.40
CA ALA A 130 -20.99 -9.18 -3.31
C ALA A 130 -22.06 -8.59 -2.37
N SER A 131 -21.68 -8.18 -1.15
CA SER A 131 -22.49 -7.33 -0.27
C SER A 131 -21.60 -6.41 0.59
N PRO A 132 -22.14 -5.31 1.14
CA PRO A 132 -21.40 -4.45 2.06
C PRO A 132 -20.90 -5.18 3.32
N GLU A 133 -21.72 -6.07 3.90
CA GLU A 133 -21.33 -6.81 5.11
C GLU A 133 -20.21 -7.81 4.82
N ILE A 134 -20.34 -8.56 3.72
CA ILE A 134 -19.33 -9.55 3.30
C ILE A 134 -18.01 -8.85 2.96
N SER A 135 -18.07 -7.73 2.24
CA SER A 135 -16.87 -6.94 1.93
C SER A 135 -16.18 -6.41 3.19
N SER A 136 -16.92 -5.97 4.20
CA SER A 136 -16.36 -5.48 5.46
C SER A 136 -15.70 -6.62 6.25
N ALA A 137 -16.33 -7.80 6.29
CA ALA A 137 -15.78 -8.98 6.94
C ALA A 137 -14.44 -9.42 6.33
N TYR A 138 -14.35 -9.48 5.00
CA TYR A 138 -13.11 -9.81 4.29
C TYR A 138 -11.98 -8.81 4.57
N LEU A 139 -12.28 -7.51 4.54
CA LEU A 139 -11.27 -6.49 4.82
C LEU A 139 -10.76 -6.56 6.25
N ASN A 140 -11.66 -6.76 7.22
CA ASN A 140 -11.28 -6.93 8.63
C ASN A 140 -10.44 -8.21 8.84
N PHE A 141 -10.71 -9.26 8.07
CA PHE A 141 -9.88 -10.46 8.11
C PHE A 141 -8.47 -10.24 7.60
N TYR A 142 -8.33 -9.66 6.40
CA TYR A 142 -7.00 -9.33 5.87
C TYR A 142 -6.24 -8.36 6.77
N TYR A 143 -6.94 -7.42 7.40
CA TYR A 143 -6.40 -6.53 8.43
C TYR A 143 -5.87 -7.32 9.63
N LYS A 144 -6.72 -8.13 10.28
CA LYS A 144 -6.34 -8.94 11.45
C LYS A 144 -5.21 -9.92 11.17
N GLN A 145 -5.09 -10.35 9.91
CA GLN A 145 -4.02 -11.23 9.45
C GLN A 145 -2.74 -10.48 9.07
N GLY A 146 -2.66 -9.15 9.26
CA GLY A 146 -1.46 -8.37 9.01
C GLY A 146 -1.05 -8.35 7.53
N LEU A 147 -2.02 -8.29 6.60
CA LEU A 147 -1.73 -8.30 5.17
C LEU A 147 -0.71 -7.23 4.77
N VAL A 148 -0.88 -6.00 5.26
CA VAL A 148 -0.02 -4.85 4.92
C VAL A 148 1.41 -5.11 5.38
N GLU A 149 1.59 -5.49 6.65
CA GLU A 149 2.91 -5.82 7.21
C GLU A 149 3.62 -6.90 6.39
N LYS A 150 2.89 -7.97 6.03
CA LYS A 150 3.44 -9.09 5.23
C LYS A 150 3.82 -8.65 3.82
N LEU A 151 3.05 -7.78 3.16
CA LEU A 151 3.41 -7.22 1.85
C LEU A 151 4.65 -6.32 1.94
N ILE A 152 4.76 -5.48 2.96
CA ILE A 152 5.94 -4.63 3.19
C ILE A 152 7.19 -5.46 3.49
N ALA A 153 7.04 -6.61 4.16
CA ALA A 153 8.13 -7.52 4.44
C ALA A 153 8.76 -8.16 3.18
N LEU A 154 8.08 -8.10 2.02
CA LEU A 154 8.61 -8.61 0.74
C LEU A 154 9.68 -7.71 0.11
N PHE A 155 9.82 -6.45 0.55
CA PHE A 155 10.78 -5.49 -0.01
C PHE A 155 12.21 -5.76 0.47
N LYS A 156 12.75 -6.95 0.19
CA LYS A 156 14.08 -7.40 0.62
C LYS A 156 14.87 -8.00 -0.54
N ALA A 157 16.20 -7.99 -0.43
CA ALA A 157 17.09 -8.38 -1.53
C ALA A 157 16.98 -9.86 -1.95
N ASP A 158 16.52 -10.73 -1.05
CA ASP A 158 16.35 -12.17 -1.22
C ASP A 158 15.00 -12.58 -1.81
N VAL A 159 14.10 -11.63 -2.06
CA VAL A 159 12.76 -11.87 -2.61
C VAL A 159 12.76 -11.64 -4.12
N ASP A 160 12.03 -12.48 -4.84
CA ASP A 160 11.84 -12.39 -6.29
C ASP A 160 11.29 -11.00 -6.73
N PRO A 161 11.89 -10.35 -7.75
CA PRO A 161 11.42 -9.06 -8.25
C PRO A 161 9.95 -9.05 -8.71
N ALA A 162 9.42 -10.15 -9.25
CA ALA A 162 8.01 -10.21 -9.65
C ALA A 162 7.10 -10.21 -8.42
N ALA A 163 7.47 -10.92 -7.34
CA ALA A 163 6.76 -10.85 -6.08
C ALA A 163 6.76 -9.43 -5.48
N GLN A 164 7.90 -8.71 -5.52
CA GLN A 164 7.99 -7.33 -5.06
C GLN A 164 7.12 -6.37 -5.89
N SER A 165 7.12 -6.53 -7.21
CA SER A 165 6.31 -5.72 -8.11
C SER A 165 4.82 -5.96 -7.90
N ASN A 166 4.41 -7.23 -7.78
CA ASN A 166 3.03 -7.58 -7.48
C ASN A 166 2.59 -7.07 -6.10
N ALA A 167 3.47 -7.10 -5.09
CA ALA A 167 3.20 -6.54 -3.78
C ALA A 167 2.98 -5.02 -3.82
N ALA A 168 3.85 -4.28 -4.52
CA ALA A 168 3.70 -2.84 -4.71
C ALA A 168 2.40 -2.50 -5.46
N GLN A 169 2.11 -3.22 -6.54
CA GLN A 169 0.88 -3.01 -7.30
C GLN A 169 -0.37 -3.28 -6.46
N LEU A 170 -0.38 -4.36 -5.65
CA LEU A 170 -1.48 -4.64 -4.72
C LEU A 170 -1.67 -3.54 -3.69
N LEU A 171 -0.59 -3.00 -3.10
CA LEU A 171 -0.67 -1.88 -2.17
C LEU A 171 -1.28 -0.64 -2.86
N CYS A 172 -0.81 -0.30 -4.06
CA CYS A 172 -1.37 0.78 -4.87
C CYS A 172 -2.86 0.56 -5.20
N ASP A 173 -3.22 -0.67 -5.59
CA ASP A 173 -4.59 -1.05 -5.92
C ASP A 173 -5.53 -0.96 -4.71
N ILE A 174 -5.08 -1.38 -3.53
CA ILE A 174 -5.83 -1.23 -2.28
C ILE A 174 -6.11 0.26 -2.01
N LEU A 175 -5.10 1.14 -2.16
CA LEU A 175 -5.27 2.59 -2.03
C LEU A 175 -6.34 3.12 -3.01
N VAL A 176 -6.30 2.69 -4.28
CA VAL A 176 -7.24 3.12 -5.34
C VAL A 176 -8.66 2.59 -5.12
N ILE A 177 -8.83 1.31 -4.78
CA ILE A 177 -10.15 0.71 -4.57
C ILE A 177 -10.86 1.34 -3.38
N ARG A 178 -10.13 1.53 -2.27
CA ARG A 178 -10.70 2.17 -1.08
C ARG A 178 -11.04 3.63 -1.35
N CYS A 179 -10.29 4.31 -2.22
CA CYS A 179 -10.69 5.63 -2.74
C CYS A 179 -12.10 5.62 -3.33
N SER A 180 -12.33 4.73 -4.30
CA SER A 180 -13.58 4.65 -5.05
C SER A 180 -14.77 4.27 -4.16
N ARG A 181 -14.56 3.33 -3.22
CA ARG A 181 -15.62 2.83 -2.35
C ARG A 181 -16.03 3.85 -1.28
N GLU A 182 -15.07 4.56 -0.68
CA GLU A 182 -15.37 5.60 0.30
C GLU A 182 -16.22 6.74 -0.31
N HIS A 183 -16.00 7.07 -1.59
CA HIS A 183 -16.82 8.02 -2.35
C HIS A 183 -18.23 7.49 -2.68
N GLN A 184 -18.42 6.17 -2.80
CA GLN A 184 -19.74 5.55 -3.01
C GLN A 184 -20.51 5.37 -1.68
N THR A 185 -19.81 5.24 -0.55
CA THR A 185 -20.39 5.01 0.77
C THR A 185 -20.64 6.27 1.59
N CYS A 186 -20.41 7.49 1.07
CA CYS A 186 -20.81 8.74 1.72
C CYS A 186 -22.32 8.82 2.07
N ASN A 187 -23.14 7.86 1.60
CA ASN A 187 -24.57 7.73 1.94
C ASN A 187 -24.86 6.67 3.02
N LEU A 188 -23.87 6.01 3.61
CA LEU A 188 -24.04 4.97 4.62
C LEU A 188 -23.22 5.31 5.88
N GLU A 189 -23.90 5.78 6.92
CA GLU A 189 -23.39 6.09 8.27
C GLU A 189 -22.71 4.90 9.00
N ASN A 190 -22.47 3.77 8.32
CA ASN A 190 -21.95 2.51 8.86
C ASN A 190 -20.61 2.06 8.24
N ALA A 191 -19.86 2.94 7.57
CA ALA A 191 -18.48 2.63 7.21
C ALA A 191 -17.62 2.59 8.49
N GLY A 192 -17.44 1.40 9.07
CA GLY A 192 -16.49 1.18 10.15
C GLY A 192 -15.08 1.64 9.77
N PRO A 193 -14.18 1.86 10.76
CA PRO A 193 -12.83 2.37 10.50
C PRO A 193 -12.13 1.53 9.43
N ASN A 194 -11.54 2.19 8.43
CA ASN A 194 -10.89 1.56 7.30
C ASN A 194 -9.52 1.02 7.70
N SER A 195 -9.49 -0.04 8.51
CA SER A 195 -8.30 -0.48 9.23
C SER A 195 -7.10 -0.84 8.32
N LEU A 196 -7.35 -1.37 7.11
CA LEU A 196 -6.27 -1.61 6.13
C LEU A 196 -5.69 -0.33 5.53
N LEU A 197 -6.52 0.70 5.29
CA LEU A 197 -6.04 1.97 4.75
C LEU A 197 -5.24 2.72 5.81
N ASP A 198 -5.76 2.75 7.04
CA ASP A 198 -5.09 3.35 8.19
C ASP A 198 -3.71 2.70 8.43
N ASP A 199 -3.60 1.37 8.24
CA ASP A 199 -2.33 0.66 8.33
C ASP A 199 -1.33 1.07 7.24
N ILE A 200 -1.75 1.13 5.98
CA ILE A 200 -0.87 1.52 4.85
C ILE A 200 -0.39 2.97 5.03
N GLU A 201 -1.25 3.84 5.55
CA GLU A 201 -0.96 5.27 5.74
C GLU A 201 -0.26 5.58 7.06
N SER A 202 -0.15 4.59 7.95
CA SER A 202 0.53 4.77 9.22
C SER A 202 2.01 5.12 9.01
N THR A 203 2.51 6.02 9.85
CA THR A 203 3.93 6.40 9.84
C THR A 203 4.84 5.20 10.04
N ASP A 204 4.43 4.21 10.84
CA ASP A 204 5.21 3.00 11.11
C ASP A 204 5.35 2.12 9.86
N THR A 205 4.25 1.84 9.16
CA THR A 205 4.27 1.06 7.92
C THR A 205 5.12 1.73 6.85
N ILE A 206 4.96 3.04 6.65
CA ILE A 206 5.73 3.80 5.67
C ILE A 206 7.21 3.81 6.07
N THR A 207 7.53 3.99 7.35
CA THR A 207 8.91 3.93 7.85
C THR A 207 9.52 2.56 7.61
N ASN A 208 8.79 1.48 7.84
CA ASN A 208 9.24 0.11 7.57
C ASN A 208 9.50 -0.12 6.08
N LEU A 209 8.62 0.37 5.19
CA LEU A 209 8.84 0.33 3.75
C LEU A 209 10.12 1.06 3.35
N LEU A 210 10.31 2.29 3.86
CA LEU A 210 11.49 3.11 3.59
C LEU A 210 12.76 2.44 4.11
N THR A 211 12.72 1.84 5.30
CA THR A 211 13.84 1.07 5.86
C THR A 211 14.20 -0.11 4.97
N ASN A 212 13.21 -0.94 4.63
CA ASN A 212 13.41 -2.10 3.77
C ASN A 212 14.01 -1.73 2.40
N MET A 213 13.48 -0.70 1.72
CA MET A 213 13.98 -0.30 0.39
C MET A 213 15.42 0.24 0.40
N PHE A 214 15.79 0.99 1.44
CA PHE A 214 17.06 1.73 1.47
C PHE A 214 18.18 0.98 2.18
N GLU A 215 17.86 -0.03 3.00
CA GLU A 215 18.84 -1.00 3.49
C GLU A 215 19.20 -2.00 2.40
N THR A 216 18.23 -2.45 1.60
CA THR A 216 18.47 -3.44 0.54
C THR A 216 19.04 -2.82 -0.74
N ARG A 217 18.59 -1.61 -1.11
CA ARG A 217 19.03 -0.82 -2.28
C ARG A 217 19.05 -1.58 -3.61
N THR A 218 18.27 -2.65 -3.75
CA THR A 218 18.10 -3.33 -5.03
C THR A 218 17.24 -2.47 -5.95
N GLU A 219 17.46 -2.53 -7.26
CA GLU A 219 16.68 -1.76 -8.23
C GLU A 219 15.18 -2.02 -8.07
N SER A 220 14.80 -3.29 -7.92
CA SER A 220 13.41 -3.69 -7.75
C SER A 220 12.78 -3.11 -6.46
N CYS A 221 13.44 -3.19 -5.30
CA CYS A 221 12.93 -2.60 -4.07
C CYS A 221 12.76 -1.08 -4.17
N LEU A 222 13.73 -0.39 -4.79
CA LEU A 222 13.71 1.05 -4.95
C LEU A 222 12.58 1.49 -5.89
N VAL A 223 12.47 0.88 -7.07
CA VAL A 223 11.44 1.21 -8.07
C VAL A 223 10.05 0.95 -7.52
N ASN A 224 9.81 -0.27 -7.01
CA ASN A 224 8.50 -0.68 -6.49
C ASN A 224 8.12 0.10 -5.24
N GLY A 225 9.07 0.39 -4.34
CA GLY A 225 8.77 1.13 -3.13
C GLY A 225 8.53 2.63 -3.41
N ILE A 226 9.26 3.24 -4.36
CA ILE A 226 8.97 4.61 -4.82
C ILE A 226 7.56 4.68 -5.42
N GLN A 227 7.13 3.68 -6.18
CA GLN A 227 5.78 3.60 -6.73
C GLN A 227 4.71 3.65 -5.62
N VAL A 228 4.90 2.90 -4.52
CA VAL A 228 3.96 2.92 -3.38
C VAL A 228 3.93 4.29 -2.69
N ILE A 229 5.09 4.91 -2.46
CA ILE A 229 5.17 6.26 -1.87
C ILE A 229 4.52 7.30 -2.79
N GLN A 230 4.73 7.20 -4.10
CA GLN A 230 4.05 8.04 -5.09
C GLN A 230 2.55 7.86 -5.03
N ALA A 231 2.06 6.61 -5.04
CA ALA A 231 0.64 6.33 -4.92
C ALA A 231 0.04 6.94 -3.65
N LEU A 232 0.72 6.85 -2.51
CA LEU A 232 0.29 7.50 -1.25
C LEU A 232 0.14 9.02 -1.35
N LEU A 233 1.09 9.68 -2.01
CA LEU A 233 1.08 11.14 -2.17
C LEU A 233 0.11 11.61 -3.27
N GLU A 234 0.04 10.89 -4.40
CA GLU A 234 -0.75 11.26 -5.57
C GLU A 234 -2.23 10.93 -5.44
N TYR A 235 -2.57 9.80 -4.80
CA TYR A 235 -3.94 9.45 -4.42
C TYR A 235 -4.63 10.62 -3.70
N ARG A 236 -3.89 11.33 -2.84
CA ARG A 236 -4.42 12.47 -2.08
C ARG A 236 -4.52 13.74 -2.92
N ARG A 237 -3.68 13.93 -3.96
CA ARG A 237 -3.82 15.02 -4.94
C ARG A 237 -5.13 14.92 -5.72
N TYR A 238 -5.59 13.71 -6.04
CA TYR A 238 -6.90 13.48 -6.67
C TYR A 238 -8.06 13.89 -5.75
N ARG A 239 -7.92 13.71 -4.43
CA ARG A 239 -8.94 14.11 -3.44
C ARG A 239 -8.96 15.62 -3.16
N THR A 240 -7.81 16.29 -3.12
CA THR A 240 -7.72 17.72 -2.78
C THR A 240 -8.01 18.66 -3.96
N ASN A 241 -7.86 18.21 -5.22
CA ASN A 241 -8.11 19.02 -6.42
C ASN A 241 -9.51 18.79 -7.06
N LEU A 242 -10.49 18.35 -6.26
CA LEU A 242 -11.84 18.06 -6.73
C LEU A 242 -12.65 19.23 -7.35
N PRO A 243 -12.26 20.53 -7.32
CA PRO A 243 -13.01 21.53 -8.09
C PRO A 243 -12.89 21.41 -9.61
N PHE A 244 -11.90 20.67 -10.16
CA PHE A 244 -11.57 20.77 -11.59
C PHE A 244 -11.64 19.48 -12.43
N ILE A 245 -11.60 18.27 -11.85
CA ILE A 245 -11.62 17.02 -12.65
C ILE A 245 -12.84 16.17 -12.29
N SER A 246 -14.02 16.66 -12.66
CA SER A 246 -15.28 15.92 -12.57
C SER A 246 -15.44 14.81 -13.64
N HIS A 247 -14.45 14.54 -14.51
CA HIS A 247 -14.80 13.95 -15.81
C HIS A 247 -14.10 12.66 -16.25
N VAL A 248 -13.23 12.03 -15.44
CA VAL A 248 -12.54 10.79 -15.91
C VAL A 248 -12.85 9.54 -15.08
N CYS A 249 -13.19 9.64 -13.79
CA CYS A 249 -13.68 8.48 -13.01
C CYS A 249 -15.16 8.55 -12.62
N CYS A 250 -15.82 9.68 -12.85
CA CYS A 250 -17.22 9.92 -12.48
C CYS A 250 -18.12 9.98 -13.71
N GLN A 251 -18.49 8.82 -14.26
CA GLN A 251 -19.74 8.73 -15.04
C GLN A 251 -20.92 8.61 -14.06
N ARG A 252 -21.11 9.65 -13.23
CA ARG A 252 -22.39 9.99 -12.60
C ARG A 252 -22.30 11.39 -11.97
N ASN A 253 -23.19 12.27 -12.42
CA ASN A 253 -23.37 13.64 -11.96
C ASN A 253 -23.78 13.72 -10.47
N SER A 254 -22.83 13.58 -9.55
CA SER A 254 -23.04 13.97 -8.15
C SER A 254 -21.80 14.70 -7.62
N VAL A 255 -21.94 16.01 -7.43
CA VAL A 255 -20.98 16.83 -6.70
C VAL A 255 -21.01 16.37 -5.25
N THR A 256 -20.05 15.52 -4.85
CA THR A 256 -19.91 15.12 -3.45
C THR A 256 -19.25 16.26 -2.67
N ARG A 257 -19.93 16.79 -1.66
CA ARG A 257 -19.30 17.66 -0.65
C ARG A 257 -18.53 16.76 0.33
N PHE A 258 -17.27 17.08 0.58
CA PHE A 258 -16.53 16.49 1.70
C PHE A 258 -16.97 17.19 2.99
N ASP A 259 -17.23 16.43 4.04
CA ASP A 259 -17.51 16.97 5.36
C ASP A 259 -16.19 17.33 6.08
N ASP A 260 -16.24 18.19 7.10
CA ASP A 260 -15.05 18.67 7.83
C ASP A 260 -14.20 17.53 8.43
N THR A 261 -14.84 16.43 8.81
CA THR A 261 -14.21 15.21 9.33
C THR A 261 -13.39 14.46 8.28
N ASP A 262 -13.82 14.46 7.02
CA ASP A 262 -13.08 13.85 5.92
C ASP A 262 -11.83 14.65 5.61
N ILE A 263 -11.93 15.98 5.66
CA ILE A 263 -10.80 16.90 5.46
C ILE A 263 -9.76 16.72 6.59
N GLU A 264 -10.20 16.55 7.83
CA GLU A 264 -9.30 16.29 8.97
C GLU A 264 -8.57 14.95 8.83
N ARG A 265 -9.27 13.87 8.45
CA ARG A 265 -8.67 12.56 8.16
C ARG A 265 -7.68 12.62 6.99
N LEU A 266 -8.03 13.37 5.94
CA LEU A 266 -7.16 13.65 4.80
C LEU A 266 -5.89 14.40 5.20
N THR A 267 -6.02 15.38 6.07
CA THR A 267 -4.88 16.17 6.54
C THR A 267 -3.95 15.34 7.42
N LYS A 268 -4.52 14.54 8.33
CA LYS A 268 -3.76 13.66 9.24
C LYS A 268 -2.93 12.63 8.49
N SER A 269 -3.53 11.92 7.53
CA SER A 269 -2.82 10.91 6.73
C SER A 269 -1.66 11.52 5.93
N VAL A 270 -1.86 12.67 5.28
CA VAL A 270 -0.77 13.38 4.57
C VAL A 270 0.35 13.79 5.52
N GLN A 271 0.03 14.24 6.73
CA GLN A 271 1.03 14.55 7.75
C GLN A 271 1.81 13.31 8.19
N GLN A 272 1.15 12.16 8.34
CA GLN A 272 1.79 10.88 8.69
C GLN A 272 2.77 10.42 7.61
N VAL A 273 2.40 10.53 6.33
CA VAL A 273 3.26 10.23 5.19
C VAL A 273 4.47 11.16 5.18
N HIS A 274 4.26 12.48 5.32
CA HIS A 274 5.36 13.44 5.38
C HIS A 274 6.30 13.19 6.56
N ALA A 275 5.78 12.85 7.74
CA ALA A 275 6.57 12.55 8.92
C ALA A 275 7.52 11.35 8.71
N ALA A 276 7.06 10.31 8.00
CA ALA A 276 7.90 9.16 7.66
C ALA A 276 8.97 9.47 6.59
N ILE A 277 8.66 10.34 5.62
CA ILE A 277 9.56 10.68 4.51
C ILE A 277 10.68 11.65 4.94
N VAL A 278 10.38 12.63 5.81
CA VAL A 278 11.34 13.68 6.20
C VAL A 278 12.70 13.14 6.68
N PRO A 279 12.78 12.09 7.53
CA PRO A 279 14.05 11.50 7.93
C PRO A 279 14.87 10.96 6.75
N ARG A 280 14.22 10.35 5.75
CA ARG A 280 14.85 9.64 4.62
C ARG A 280 15.04 10.50 3.36
N LEU A 281 14.79 11.80 3.45
CA LEU A 281 14.89 12.70 2.29
C LEU A 281 16.30 12.78 1.68
N GLU A 282 17.33 12.53 2.50
CA GLU A 282 18.73 12.45 2.05
C GLU A 282 18.96 11.22 1.17
N ASP A 283 18.34 10.09 1.51
CA ASP A 283 18.39 8.89 0.69
C ASP A 283 17.74 9.13 -0.68
N PHE A 284 16.55 9.76 -0.72
CA PHE A 284 15.90 10.12 -1.98
C PHE A 284 16.75 11.10 -2.81
N HIS A 285 17.38 12.09 -2.17
CA HIS A 285 18.29 13.00 -2.84
C HIS A 285 19.51 12.25 -3.41
N SER A 286 20.07 11.27 -2.69
CA SER A 286 21.16 10.43 -3.18
C SER A 286 20.77 9.65 -4.44
N LEU A 287 19.52 9.20 -4.54
CA LEU A 287 19.02 8.52 -5.74
C LEU A 287 18.92 9.44 -6.96
N LEU A 288 18.84 10.77 -6.80
CA LEU A 288 18.91 11.70 -7.94
C LEU A 288 20.31 11.71 -8.56
N THR A 289 21.34 11.55 -7.74
CA THR A 289 22.74 11.53 -8.21
C THR A 289 23.12 10.21 -8.83
N ASN A 290 22.51 9.11 -8.38
CA ASN A 290 22.70 7.76 -8.93
C ASN A 290 21.33 7.08 -9.13
N PRO A 291 20.58 7.46 -10.18
CA PRO A 291 19.24 6.96 -10.39
C PRO A 291 19.27 5.49 -10.82
N PRO A 292 18.39 4.63 -10.24
CA PRO A 292 18.10 3.33 -10.83
C PRO A 292 17.50 3.50 -12.22
N GLU A 293 17.77 2.58 -13.16
CA GLU A 293 17.41 2.72 -14.59
C GLU A 293 15.93 3.05 -14.83
N LYS A 294 15.03 2.51 -14.00
CA LYS A 294 13.57 2.69 -14.10
C LYS A 294 12.96 3.56 -13.01
N SER A 295 13.76 4.32 -12.27
CA SER A 295 13.25 5.02 -11.10
C SER A 295 12.60 6.36 -11.41
N SER A 296 11.41 6.58 -10.87
CA SER A 296 10.65 7.81 -10.97
C SER A 296 10.99 8.81 -9.83
N VAL A 297 12.21 8.80 -9.28
CA VAL A 297 12.60 9.66 -8.14
C VAL A 297 12.29 11.14 -8.39
N VAL A 298 12.56 11.64 -9.60
CA VAL A 298 12.30 13.05 -9.94
C VAL A 298 10.82 13.37 -9.88
N HIS A 299 9.97 12.44 -10.31
CA HIS A 299 8.52 12.55 -10.18
C HIS A 299 8.08 12.53 -8.70
N LEU A 300 8.73 11.71 -7.85
CA LEU A 300 8.49 11.72 -6.41
C LEU A 300 8.85 13.08 -5.79
N ILE A 301 10.03 13.64 -6.12
CA ILE A 301 10.46 14.96 -5.63
C ILE A 301 9.50 16.06 -6.07
N ARG A 302 9.06 16.04 -7.33
CA ARG A 302 8.03 16.93 -7.85
C ARG A 302 6.74 16.84 -7.02
N THR A 303 6.30 15.63 -6.70
CA THR A 303 5.07 15.40 -5.92
C THR A 303 5.22 15.87 -4.47
N LEU A 304 6.40 15.71 -3.86
CA LEU A 304 6.72 16.26 -2.55
C LEU A 304 6.77 17.80 -2.54
N LEU A 305 7.30 18.43 -3.59
CA LEU A 305 7.28 19.89 -3.73
C LEU A 305 5.86 20.41 -3.92
N SER A 306 5.03 19.67 -4.66
CA SER A 306 3.61 19.98 -4.88
C SER A 306 2.78 19.94 -3.58
N SER A 307 3.22 19.20 -2.56
CA SER A 307 2.50 19.12 -1.28
C SER A 307 2.71 20.34 -0.38
N ASN A 308 3.63 21.24 -0.76
CA ASN A 308 3.96 22.49 -0.07
C ASN A 308 4.19 22.32 1.46
N ASN A 309 4.81 21.22 1.87
CA ASN A 309 5.18 21.04 3.27
C ASN A 309 6.44 21.85 3.61
N PRO A 310 6.40 22.76 4.61
CA PRO A 310 7.52 23.66 4.90
C PRO A 310 8.79 22.91 5.35
N THR A 311 8.64 21.81 6.10
CA THR A 311 9.76 20.99 6.58
C THR A 311 10.47 20.30 5.42
N ILE A 312 9.69 19.72 4.49
CA ILE A 312 10.22 19.09 3.28
C ILE A 312 10.91 20.14 2.40
N ASN A 313 10.25 21.27 2.11
CA ASN A 313 10.82 22.35 1.30
C ASN A 313 12.14 22.88 1.87
N ARG A 314 12.22 23.09 3.19
CA ARG A 314 13.45 23.52 3.86
C ARG A 314 14.56 22.48 3.73
N LYS A 315 14.25 21.19 3.90
CA LYS A 315 15.24 20.11 3.80
C LYS A 315 15.72 19.93 2.35
N LEU A 316 14.83 19.95 1.36
CA LEU A 316 15.20 19.92 -0.07
C LEU A 316 16.09 21.10 -0.49
N THR A 317 15.84 22.29 0.08
CA THR A 317 16.66 23.49 -0.13
C THR A 317 18.06 23.32 0.47
N THR A 318 18.14 22.78 1.69
CA THR A 318 19.42 22.49 2.38
C THR A 318 20.26 21.49 1.58
N LEU A 319 19.60 20.48 1.00
CA LEU A 319 20.23 19.47 0.15
C LEU A 319 20.58 19.98 -1.26
N LYS A 320 20.25 21.24 -1.60
CA LYS A 320 20.48 21.80 -2.94
C LYS A 320 19.86 20.93 -4.04
N THR A 321 18.65 20.43 -3.80
CA THR A 321 17.97 19.52 -4.73
C THR A 321 17.67 20.18 -6.09
N LEU A 322 17.30 21.47 -6.10
CA LEU A 322 16.99 22.18 -7.34
C LEU A 322 18.20 22.27 -8.31
N PRO A 323 19.42 22.65 -7.88
CA PRO A 323 20.62 22.51 -8.71
C PRO A 323 20.79 21.12 -9.31
N VAL A 324 20.65 20.05 -8.51
CA VAL A 324 20.77 18.67 -9.01
C VAL A 324 19.71 18.36 -10.07
N LEU A 325 18.47 18.82 -9.90
CA LEU A 325 17.42 18.68 -10.92
C LEU A 325 17.76 19.41 -12.22
N MET A 326 18.37 20.59 -12.14
CA MET A 326 18.83 21.35 -13.30
C MET A 326 20.01 20.67 -13.99
N ASP A 327 20.96 20.13 -13.22
CA ASP A 327 22.07 19.36 -13.77
C ASP A 327 21.56 18.12 -14.53
N LEU A 328 20.58 17.41 -13.97
CA LEU A 328 19.91 16.28 -14.64
C LEU A 328 19.18 16.71 -15.92
N PHE A 329 18.48 17.85 -15.89
CA PHE A 329 17.82 18.42 -17.07
C PHE A 329 18.81 18.58 -18.23
N PHE A 330 19.98 19.18 -17.98
CA PHE A 330 20.98 19.39 -19.03
C PHE A 330 21.78 18.12 -19.38
N ALA A 331 21.98 17.20 -18.43
CA ALA A 331 22.67 15.94 -18.67
C ALA A 331 21.87 14.99 -19.60
N TYR A 332 20.54 15.06 -19.58
CA TYR A 332 19.66 14.20 -20.37
C TYR A 332 18.77 14.99 -21.35
N PRO A 333 19.34 15.60 -22.41
CA PRO A 333 18.61 16.50 -23.31
C PRO A 333 17.44 15.85 -24.08
N TYR A 334 17.41 14.52 -24.19
CA TYR A 334 16.36 13.78 -24.92
C TYR A 334 15.30 13.14 -24.01
N ASN A 335 15.36 13.32 -22.69
CA ASN A 335 14.42 12.70 -21.76
C ASN A 335 13.22 13.62 -21.47
N ASN A 336 12.26 13.69 -22.39
CA ASN A 336 11.10 14.58 -22.26
C ASN A 336 10.33 14.40 -20.95
N PHE A 337 10.22 13.17 -20.44
CA PHE A 337 9.55 12.88 -19.17
C PHE A 337 10.27 13.58 -18.00
N LEU A 338 11.60 13.45 -17.93
CA LEU A 338 12.42 14.14 -16.93
C LEU A 338 12.22 15.67 -17.00
N HIS A 339 12.33 16.24 -18.20
CA HIS A 339 12.17 17.68 -18.44
C HIS A 339 10.83 18.18 -17.92
N THR A 340 9.74 17.47 -18.23
CA THR A 340 8.40 17.80 -17.72
C THR A 340 8.33 17.77 -16.19
N GLN A 341 8.96 16.79 -15.53
CA GLN A 341 8.95 16.73 -14.06
C GLN A 341 9.77 17.87 -13.43
N VAL A 342 10.90 18.25 -14.03
CA VAL A 342 11.73 19.37 -13.56
C VAL A 342 11.00 20.70 -13.73
N GLU A 343 10.39 20.94 -14.90
CA GLU A 343 9.57 22.13 -15.16
C GLU A 343 8.43 22.24 -14.13
N GLN A 344 7.69 21.15 -13.91
CA GLN A 344 6.62 21.13 -12.92
C GLN A 344 7.13 21.36 -11.49
N SER A 345 8.32 20.85 -11.16
CA SER A 345 8.95 21.11 -9.86
C SER A 345 9.24 22.61 -9.66
N ILE A 346 9.76 23.28 -10.69
CA ILE A 346 10.04 24.71 -10.68
C ILE A 346 8.74 25.50 -10.52
N ASN A 347 7.70 25.18 -11.30
CA ASN A 347 6.40 25.83 -11.20
C ASN A 347 5.80 25.69 -9.80
N CYS A 348 5.87 24.49 -9.19
CA CYS A 348 5.40 24.29 -7.82
C CYS A 348 6.14 25.18 -6.80
N ILE A 349 7.44 25.39 -6.97
CA ILE A 349 8.23 26.27 -6.09
C ILE A 349 7.83 27.73 -6.29
N LEU A 350 7.60 28.17 -7.52
CA LEU A 350 7.24 29.55 -7.84
C LEU A 350 5.80 29.91 -7.42
N ASP A 351 4.88 28.96 -7.56
CA ASP A 351 3.45 29.15 -7.23
C ASP A 351 3.16 28.99 -5.73
N ASN A 352 4.12 28.50 -4.94
CA ASN A 352 3.90 28.28 -3.52
C ASN A 352 3.66 29.61 -2.78
N PRO A 353 2.51 29.77 -2.09
CA PRO A 353 2.28 30.96 -1.27
C PRO A 353 3.35 31.03 -0.19
N LYS A 354 4.01 32.19 -0.05
CA LYS A 354 5.08 32.40 0.93
C LYS A 354 4.61 31.93 2.30
N SER A 355 5.29 30.95 2.89
CA SER A 355 5.00 30.53 4.26
C SER A 355 5.25 31.72 5.18
N THR A 356 4.19 32.26 5.80
CA THR A 356 4.27 33.35 6.78
C THR A 356 4.72 32.88 8.16
N SER A 357 5.39 31.73 8.25
CA SER A 357 6.15 31.34 9.44
C SER A 357 7.50 32.09 9.43
N PRO A 358 7.86 32.79 10.52
CA PRO A 358 9.10 33.55 10.56
C PRO A 358 10.29 32.60 10.36
N VAL A 359 11.04 32.85 9.29
CA VAL A 359 12.38 32.30 9.09
C VAL A 359 13.23 32.84 10.24
N THR A 360 13.39 32.06 11.31
CA THR A 360 14.52 32.29 12.21
C THR A 360 15.73 31.73 11.47
N SER A 361 16.52 32.64 10.91
CA SER A 361 17.87 32.39 10.44
C SER A 361 18.67 31.64 11.52
N PRO A 362 19.58 30.71 11.17
CA PRO A 362 20.40 29.99 12.15
C PRO A 362 21.38 30.86 12.96
N THR A 363 21.38 32.18 12.79
CA THR A 363 22.42 33.07 13.34
C THR A 363 21.99 33.88 14.57
N GLU A 364 20.76 33.72 15.09
CA GLU A 364 20.28 34.52 16.26
C GLU A 364 20.08 33.72 17.56
N ILE A 365 20.40 32.42 17.58
CA ILE A 365 20.21 31.58 18.78
C ILE A 365 21.40 31.69 19.75
N GLU A 366 22.59 32.10 19.30
CA GLU A 366 23.76 32.23 20.21
C GLU A 366 23.82 33.56 20.99
N GLU A 367 23.27 34.68 20.48
CA GLU A 367 23.33 35.95 21.21
C GLU A 367 22.25 36.12 22.29
N LYS A 368 21.06 35.50 22.11
CA LYS A 368 19.97 35.60 23.11
C LYS A 368 20.14 34.66 24.31
N GLY A 369 21.05 33.68 24.22
CA GLY A 369 21.41 32.77 25.31
C GLY A 369 22.43 33.34 26.30
N MET A 370 23.24 34.33 25.89
CA MET A 370 24.31 34.87 26.74
C MET A 370 23.88 36.07 27.59
N VAL A 371 22.93 36.89 27.11
CA VAL A 371 22.46 38.09 27.84
C VAL A 371 21.52 37.75 29.01
N LYS A 372 20.84 36.59 28.99
CA LYS A 372 19.97 36.18 30.12
C LYS A 372 20.75 35.60 31.30
N THR A 373 21.95 35.08 31.08
CA THR A 373 22.75 34.43 32.13
C THR A 373 23.53 35.45 32.96
N GLU A 374 23.97 36.57 32.39
CA GLU A 374 24.63 37.65 33.16
C GLU A 374 23.66 38.44 34.05
N LYS A 375 22.38 38.57 33.65
CA LYS A 375 21.37 39.28 34.46
C LYS A 375 20.86 38.49 35.68
N LEU A 376 21.05 37.17 35.71
CA LEU A 376 20.69 36.31 36.84
C LEU A 376 21.86 36.11 37.84
N ILE A 377 23.10 36.37 37.42
CA ILE A 377 24.28 36.27 38.30
C ILE A 377 24.49 37.59 39.07
N LEU A 378 24.09 38.74 38.53
CA LEU A 378 24.21 40.03 39.24
C LEU A 378 23.08 40.32 40.25
N SER A 379 21.97 39.57 40.25
CA SER A 379 20.83 39.80 41.15
C SER A 379 20.76 38.84 42.35
N SER A 380 21.76 37.98 42.53
CA SER A 380 21.84 37.00 43.64
C SER A 380 23.00 37.26 44.61
N SER A 381 23.72 38.37 44.46
CA SER A 381 24.80 38.79 45.37
C SER A 381 24.43 40.09 46.09
N THR A 382 23.43 40.05 46.95
CA THR A 382 23.33 40.90 48.15
C THR A 382 22.25 40.30 49.05
N ASP A 383 22.50 40.36 50.35
CA ASP A 383 21.61 39.95 51.44
C ASP A 383 21.59 38.46 51.79
N THR A 384 22.65 38.02 52.50
CA THR A 384 22.41 37.43 53.82
C THR A 384 23.62 37.51 54.75
N GLN A 385 23.32 37.90 55.99
CA GLN A 385 24.10 37.82 57.24
C GLN A 385 25.08 38.97 57.51
N ASP A 386 24.77 39.80 58.52
CA ASP A 386 25.23 39.40 59.85
C ASP A 386 24.41 39.98 61.02
N ASN A 387 24.39 39.19 62.08
CA ASN A 387 23.63 39.29 63.31
C ASN A 387 24.13 40.36 64.30
N SER A 388 23.18 40.83 65.12
CA SER A 388 23.31 41.19 66.55
C SER A 388 24.26 42.32 67.00
N TYR A 389 23.74 43.30 67.75
CA TYR A 389 24.09 43.57 69.15
C TYR A 389 23.29 44.78 69.72
N THR A 390 22.52 44.52 70.77
CA THR A 390 22.23 45.36 71.97
C THR A 390 22.23 46.90 71.87
N ARG A 391 21.13 47.56 72.25
CA ARG A 391 20.82 47.99 73.63
C ARG A 391 19.40 48.51 73.76
#